data_AF-A0A3D9RWG0-F1
#
_entry.id   AF-A0A3D9RWG0-F1
#
_cell.length_a   1.000
_cell.length_b   1.000
_cell.length_c   1.000
_cell.angle_alpha   90.00
_cell.angle_beta   90.00
_cell.angle_gamma   90.00
#
_symmetry.space_group_name_H-M   'P 1'
#
loop_
_entity.id
_entity.type
_entity.pdbx_description
1 polymer ?
#
loop_
_entity_poly.entity_id
_entity_poly.type
_entity_poly.pdbx_seq_one_letter_code
_entity_poly.pdbx_strand_id
1 'polypeptide(L)'
;MLSDIDLCYIGSFASFQRESIAYQGREFQLMLAPWSWYEHVVNEYERKGNLATITVMLATGTCLIGDSDQWRGLKQLADQLYYEGPQPPSTEELRKIRVQLTDIWEDYCDKIDTQERLWLSIAILQNCMEAIFRIRGWWSVKPKYQLEEIYARDSRMAELLEQCLSSIGTQNELETICRYVLEPIGGWMKESWKA
;
A
#
# COMPACT_ATOMS: atom_id res chain seq x y z
N MET A 1 8.38 6.40 -15.36
CA MET A 1 9.82 6.11 -15.52
C MET A 1 10.24 5.34 -14.27
N LEU A 2 10.75 4.12 -14.46
CA LEU A 2 11.21 3.24 -13.39
C LEU A 2 12.62 3.71 -13.04
N SER A 3 12.91 4.07 -11.78
CA SER A 3 14.31 4.05 -11.37
C SER A 3 14.79 2.62 -11.47
N ASP A 4 15.91 2.42 -12.17
CA ASP A 4 16.60 1.14 -12.14
C ASP A 4 17.28 0.96 -10.77
N ILE A 5 17.62 2.08 -10.11
CA ILE A 5 18.36 2.12 -8.86
C ILE A 5 17.84 3.27 -7.98
N ASP A 6 17.47 2.95 -6.74
CA ASP A 6 17.14 3.93 -5.70
C ASP A 6 18.31 4.06 -4.72
N LEU A 7 18.68 5.28 -4.34
CA LEU A 7 19.80 5.60 -3.45
C LEU A 7 19.37 6.46 -2.28
N CYS A 8 19.66 6.02 -1.06
CA CYS A 8 19.56 6.84 0.15
C CYS A 8 20.91 7.49 0.46
N TYR A 9 20.91 8.81 0.62
CA TYR A 9 22.08 9.56 1.07
C TYR A 9 21.71 10.34 2.33
N ILE A 10 22.35 9.94 3.44
CA ILE A 10 22.09 10.49 4.76
C ILE A 10 23.23 11.45 5.12
N GLY A 11 22.92 12.71 5.39
CA GLY A 11 23.95 13.72 5.63
C GLY A 11 23.41 15.02 6.19
N SER A 12 24.20 16.10 6.05
CA SER A 12 23.81 17.42 6.53
C SER A 12 22.88 18.12 5.52
N PHE A 13 21.59 17.84 5.63
CA PHE A 13 20.53 18.50 4.84
C PHE A 13 19.54 19.21 5.77
N ALA A 14 18.97 20.31 5.31
CA ALA A 14 17.93 21.04 6.05
C ALA A 14 16.61 20.25 6.11
N SER A 15 16.29 19.51 5.04
CA SER A 15 15.08 18.71 4.90
C SER A 15 15.30 17.59 3.89
N PHE A 16 14.32 16.69 3.76
CA PHE A 16 14.29 15.74 2.67
C PHE A 16 14.25 16.43 1.30
N GLN A 17 14.99 15.88 0.35
CA GLN A 17 15.01 16.23 -1.05
C GLN A 17 14.98 14.95 -1.87
N ARG A 18 14.33 15.01 -3.03
CA ARG A 18 14.32 13.92 -4.00
C ARG A 18 14.82 14.41 -5.33
N GLU A 19 15.82 13.72 -5.86
CA GLU A 19 16.40 14.00 -7.17
C GLU A 19 16.30 12.79 -8.07
N SER A 20 16.36 13.02 -9.39
CA SER A 20 16.42 11.96 -10.38
C SER A 20 17.47 12.33 -11.41
N ILE A 21 18.44 11.44 -11.63
CA ILE A 21 19.53 11.66 -12.57
C ILE A 21 19.62 10.47 -13.53
N ALA A 22 19.96 10.76 -14.78
CA ALA A 22 20.29 9.73 -15.75
C ALA A 22 21.82 9.63 -15.86
N TYR A 23 22.37 8.44 -15.63
CA TYR A 23 23.80 8.17 -15.77
C TYR A 23 24.02 6.86 -16.51
N GLN A 24 24.81 6.91 -17.59
CA GLN A 24 25.12 5.76 -18.44
C GLN A 24 23.87 4.97 -18.89
N GLY A 25 22.79 5.69 -19.23
CA GLY A 25 21.53 5.09 -19.71
C GLY A 25 20.66 4.47 -18.62
N ARG A 26 21.00 4.64 -17.33
CA ARG A 26 20.20 4.21 -16.18
C ARG A 26 19.64 5.41 -15.42
N GLU A 27 18.43 5.28 -14.91
CA GLU A 27 17.81 6.27 -14.03
C GLU A 27 18.11 5.94 -12.56
N PHE A 28 18.67 6.92 -11.85
CA PHE A 28 18.89 6.88 -10.41
C PHE A 28 17.92 7.83 -9.73
N GLN A 29 17.23 7.35 -8.70
CA GLN A 29 16.45 8.21 -7.80
C GLN A 29 17.21 8.36 -6.49
N LEU A 30 17.47 9.61 -6.11
CA LEU A 30 18.20 9.94 -4.90
C LEU A 30 17.24 10.48 -3.86
N MET A 31 17.31 9.91 -2.67
CA MET A 31 16.63 10.36 -1.45
C MET A 31 17.71 10.97 -0.58
N LEU A 32 17.72 12.30 -0.45
CA LEU A 32 18.72 13.04 0.31
C LEU A 32 18.05 13.60 1.56
N ALA A 33 18.53 13.26 2.75
CA ALA A 33 17.90 13.74 3.98
C ALA A 33 18.84 13.71 5.20
N PRO A 34 18.54 14.45 6.28
CA PRO A 34 19.22 14.28 7.54
C PRO A 34 18.81 12.98 8.25
N TRP A 35 19.66 12.51 9.17
CA TRP A 35 19.41 11.30 9.98
C TRP A 35 18.05 11.31 10.66
N SER A 36 17.70 12.44 11.30
CA SER A 36 16.43 12.61 11.99
C SER A 36 15.22 12.41 11.09
N TRP A 37 15.34 12.72 9.80
CA TRP A 37 14.26 12.49 8.84
C TRP A 37 14.07 10.99 8.58
N TYR A 38 15.15 10.25 8.32
CA TYR A 38 15.07 8.80 8.10
C TYR A 38 14.54 8.06 9.33
N GLU A 39 15.04 8.40 10.51
CA GLU A 39 14.56 7.83 11.78
C GLU A 39 13.07 8.09 11.98
N HIS A 40 12.61 9.34 11.80
CA HIS A 40 11.20 9.68 11.90
C HIS A 40 10.34 8.95 10.86
N VAL A 41 10.84 8.84 9.62
CA VAL A 41 10.10 8.21 8.52
C VAL A 41 9.87 6.73 8.79
N VAL A 42 10.94 6.01 9.14
CA VAL A 42 10.91 4.57 9.42
C VAL A 42 10.10 4.28 10.68
N ASN A 43 10.32 5.05 11.75
CA ASN A 43 9.71 4.76 13.04
C ASN A 43 8.24 5.17 13.13
N GLU A 44 7.83 6.21 12.40
CA GLU A 44 6.49 6.79 12.57
C GLU A 44 5.74 6.98 11.26
N TYR A 45 6.27 7.77 10.32
CA TYR A 45 5.50 8.23 9.17
C TYR A 45 5.00 7.08 8.29
N GLU A 46 5.91 6.19 7.90
CA GLU A 46 5.61 5.06 7.03
C GLU A 46 4.71 4.04 7.73
N ARG A 47 4.97 3.77 9.03
CA ARG A 47 4.14 2.88 9.84
C ARG A 47 2.69 3.36 9.93
N LYS A 48 2.49 4.65 10.23
CA LYS A 48 1.17 5.27 10.35
C LYS A 48 0.46 5.32 9.00
N GLY A 49 1.19 5.64 7.93
CA GLY A 49 0.66 5.77 6.57
C GLY A 49 0.47 4.45 5.82
N ASN A 50 0.84 3.31 6.40
CA ASN A 50 0.91 2.03 5.72
C ASN A 50 1.76 2.06 4.43
N LEU A 51 2.93 2.68 4.49
CA LEU A 51 3.91 2.81 3.40
C LEU A 51 5.19 2.09 3.80
N ALA A 52 6.03 1.66 2.85
CA ALA A 52 7.31 1.03 3.20
C ALA A 52 8.44 1.35 2.25
N THR A 53 8.41 2.50 1.58
CA THR A 53 9.42 2.82 0.55
C THR A 53 10.81 2.94 1.19
N ILE A 54 10.96 3.82 2.17
CA ILE A 54 12.24 4.07 2.84
C ILE A 54 12.61 2.91 3.75
N THR A 55 11.64 2.34 4.47
CA THR A 55 11.84 1.19 5.35
C THR A 55 12.38 -0.02 4.58
N VAL A 56 11.78 -0.40 3.45
CA VAL A 56 12.29 -1.50 2.59
C VAL A 56 13.66 -1.17 2.04
N MET A 57 13.87 0.05 1.55
CA MET A 57 15.17 0.45 1.00
C MET A 57 16.29 0.36 2.03
N LEU A 58 16.03 0.71 3.29
CA LEU A 58 17.03 0.60 4.36
C LEU A 58 17.21 -0.84 4.82
N ALA A 59 16.12 -1.60 4.99
CA ALA A 59 16.14 -2.99 5.42
C ALA A 59 16.88 -3.90 4.42
N THR A 60 16.60 -3.74 3.12
CA THR A 60 17.14 -4.59 2.04
C THR A 60 18.36 -3.98 1.36
N GLY A 61 18.60 -2.68 1.55
CA GLY A 61 19.69 -1.95 0.91
C GLY A 61 21.08 -2.36 1.39
N THR A 62 22.05 -2.12 0.51
CA THR A 62 23.48 -2.33 0.80
C THR A 62 24.16 -0.99 1.07
N CYS A 63 24.93 -0.91 2.15
CA CYS A 63 25.75 0.27 2.42
C CYS A 63 26.91 0.35 1.42
N LEU A 64 26.97 1.43 0.65
CA LEU A 64 28.07 1.65 -0.29
C LEU A 64 29.23 2.41 0.35
N ILE A 65 28.92 3.40 1.20
CA ILE A 65 29.86 4.30 1.85
C ILE A 65 29.31 4.66 3.22
N GLY A 66 30.18 4.75 4.24
CA GLY A 66 29.80 5.27 5.57
C GLY A 66 29.21 4.24 6.52
N ASP A 67 29.68 2.98 6.47
CA ASP A 67 29.30 1.93 7.42
C ASP A 67 29.76 2.33 8.84
N SER A 68 28.82 2.87 9.60
CA SER A 68 28.99 3.43 10.93
C SER A 68 28.00 2.78 11.89
N ASP A 69 28.24 2.89 13.19
CA ASP A 69 27.29 2.37 14.19
C ASP A 69 25.90 2.99 14.05
N GLN A 70 25.83 4.28 13.70
CA GLN A 70 24.57 4.97 13.45
C GLN A 70 23.81 4.39 12.25
N TRP A 71 24.52 4.12 11.14
CA TRP A 71 23.94 3.43 9.99
C TRP A 71 23.44 2.05 10.35
N ARG A 72 24.26 1.24 11.03
CA ARG A 72 23.89 -0.13 11.43
C ARG A 72 22.67 -0.14 12.35
N GLY A 73 22.58 0.81 13.28
CA GLY A 73 21.42 1.00 14.14
C GLY A 73 20.15 1.33 13.35
N LEU A 74 20.21 2.29 12.42
CA LEU A 74 19.07 2.63 11.56
C LEU A 74 18.66 1.47 10.67
N LYS A 75 19.63 0.76 10.08
CA LYS A 75 19.37 -0.43 9.26
C LYS A 75 18.70 -1.53 10.06
N GLN A 76 19.18 -1.82 11.26
CA GLN A 76 18.60 -2.82 12.15
C GLN A 76 17.16 -2.44 12.56
N LEU A 77 16.91 -1.16 12.86
CA LEU A 77 15.57 -0.66 13.15
C LEU A 77 14.64 -0.84 11.94
N ALA A 78 15.09 -0.47 10.75
CA ALA A 78 14.31 -0.64 9.52
C ALA A 78 14.02 -2.11 9.22
N ASP A 79 15.00 -3.00 9.40
CA ASP A 79 14.84 -4.44 9.22
C ASP A 79 13.80 -5.02 10.20
N GLN A 80 13.93 -4.69 11.50
CA GLN A 80 12.95 -5.08 12.51
C GLN A 80 11.53 -4.62 12.14
N LEU A 81 11.37 -3.34 11.82
CA LEU A 81 10.06 -2.76 11.52
C LEU A 81 9.49 -3.26 10.20
N TYR A 82 10.34 -3.57 9.21
CA TYR A 82 9.91 -4.18 7.96
C TYR A 82 9.18 -5.50 8.21
N TYR A 83 9.73 -6.37 9.07
CA TYR A 83 9.08 -7.64 9.43
C TYR A 83 7.91 -7.47 10.41
N GLU A 84 7.92 -6.47 11.27
CA GLU A 84 6.80 -6.16 12.18
C GLU A 84 5.57 -5.66 11.41
N GLY A 85 5.79 -4.90 10.34
CA GLY A 85 4.71 -4.36 9.51
C GLY A 85 4.24 -2.95 9.92
N PRO A 86 3.26 -2.41 9.18
CA PRO A 86 2.63 -1.13 9.46
C PRO A 86 1.95 -1.13 10.83
N GLN A 87 1.66 0.07 11.33
CA GLN A 87 0.83 0.18 12.53
C GLN A 87 -0.57 -0.39 12.24
N PRO A 88 -1.12 -1.27 13.11
CA PRO A 88 -2.46 -1.80 12.94
C PRO A 88 -3.50 -0.67 12.80
N PRO A 89 -4.51 -0.82 11.93
CA PRO A 89 -5.56 0.18 11.77
C PRO A 89 -6.38 0.31 13.06
N SER A 90 -6.72 1.55 13.40
CA SER A 90 -7.69 1.86 14.43
C SER A 90 -9.10 1.42 14.04
N THR A 91 -9.99 1.27 15.02
CA THR A 91 -11.41 0.96 14.79
C THR A 91 -12.08 1.95 13.84
N GLU A 92 -11.70 3.24 13.92
CA GLU A 92 -12.24 4.27 13.05
C GLU A 92 -11.75 4.14 11.60
N GLU A 93 -10.50 3.76 11.38
CA GLU A 93 -9.99 3.47 10.03
C GLU A 93 -10.68 2.23 9.43
N LEU A 94 -10.86 1.17 10.22
CA LEU A 94 -11.61 -0.01 9.77
C LEU A 94 -13.06 0.34 9.43
N ARG A 95 -13.70 1.18 10.24
CA ARG A 95 -15.06 1.70 9.96
C ARG A 95 -15.09 2.48 8.64
N LYS A 96 -14.12 3.35 8.38
CA LYS A 96 -14.02 4.13 7.13
C LYS A 96 -13.88 3.22 5.90
N ILE A 97 -13.04 2.19 5.98
CA ILE A 97 -12.91 1.20 4.89
C ILE A 97 -14.27 0.55 4.59
N ARG A 98 -15.01 0.15 5.64
CA ARG A 98 -16.34 -0.46 5.45
C ARG A 98 -17.34 0.49 4.82
N VAL A 99 -17.38 1.74 5.27
CA VAL A 99 -18.26 2.77 4.71
C VAL A 99 -17.92 2.97 3.23
N GLN A 100 -16.66 3.25 2.92
CA GLN A 100 -16.21 3.54 1.55
C GLN A 100 -16.52 2.39 0.57
N LEU A 101 -16.25 1.14 0.96
CA LEU A 101 -16.56 -0.02 0.12
C LEU A 101 -18.07 -0.31 0.02
N THR A 102 -18.84 -0.02 1.06
CA THR A 102 -20.31 -0.17 1.01
C THR A 102 -20.91 0.89 0.10
N ASP A 103 -20.55 2.16 0.27
CA ASP A 103 -21.09 3.28 -0.50
C ASP A 103 -20.81 3.09 -2.01
N ILE A 104 -19.57 2.75 -2.39
CA ILE A 104 -19.24 2.54 -3.81
C ILE A 104 -19.92 1.29 -4.41
N TRP A 105 -20.22 0.29 -3.57
CA TRP A 105 -20.96 -0.89 -3.99
C TRP A 105 -22.44 -0.58 -4.22
N GLU A 106 -23.05 0.22 -3.35
CA GLU A 106 -24.43 0.71 -3.51
C GLU A 106 -24.54 1.59 -4.76
N ASP A 107 -23.60 2.51 -4.96
CA ASP A 107 -23.51 3.31 -6.19
C ASP A 107 -23.45 2.42 -7.45
N TYR A 108 -22.63 1.35 -7.43
CA TYR A 108 -22.54 0.40 -8.54
C TYR A 108 -23.86 -0.32 -8.81
N CYS A 109 -24.60 -0.69 -7.76
CA CYS A 109 -25.90 -1.36 -7.87
C CYS A 109 -26.98 -0.43 -8.44
N ASP A 110 -26.93 0.87 -8.13
CA ASP A 110 -27.91 1.86 -8.58
C ASP A 110 -27.70 2.32 -10.04
N LYS A 111 -26.52 2.04 -10.63
CA LYS A 111 -26.24 2.42 -12.02
C LYS A 111 -26.86 1.48 -13.03
N ILE A 112 -27.57 2.07 -13.99
CA ILE A 112 -28.09 1.41 -15.19
C ILE A 112 -27.11 1.54 -16.36
N ASP A 113 -26.36 2.64 -16.43
CA ASP A 113 -25.40 2.90 -17.49
C ASP A 113 -24.19 1.96 -17.42
N THR A 114 -23.86 1.34 -18.56
CA THR A 114 -22.78 0.35 -18.64
C THR A 114 -21.38 0.92 -18.46
N GLN A 115 -21.13 2.19 -18.85
CA GLN A 115 -19.82 2.82 -18.70
C GLN A 115 -19.60 3.28 -17.26
N GLU A 116 -20.63 3.81 -16.61
CA GLU A 116 -20.57 4.14 -15.18
C GLU A 116 -20.35 2.89 -14.32
N ARG A 117 -21.05 1.79 -14.61
CA ARG A 117 -20.80 0.51 -13.94
C ARG A 117 -19.38 0.01 -14.15
N LEU A 118 -18.86 0.12 -15.37
CA LEU A 118 -17.49 -0.27 -15.69
C LEU A 118 -16.48 0.57 -14.88
N TRP A 119 -16.67 1.88 -14.83
CA TRP A 119 -15.83 2.77 -14.02
C TRP A 119 -15.86 2.40 -12.54
N LEU A 120 -17.05 2.19 -11.97
CA LEU A 120 -17.23 1.81 -10.58
C LEU A 120 -16.64 0.43 -10.26
N SER A 121 -16.70 -0.53 -11.19
CA SER A 121 -16.06 -1.84 -11.00
C SER A 121 -14.54 -1.74 -10.81
N ILE A 122 -13.87 -0.88 -11.59
CA ILE A 122 -12.43 -0.63 -11.46
C ILE A 122 -12.13 0.01 -10.10
N ALA A 123 -12.93 0.99 -9.71
CA ALA A 123 -12.78 1.67 -8.43
C ALA A 123 -13.01 0.70 -7.25
N ILE A 124 -14.03 -0.17 -7.32
CA ILE A 124 -14.27 -1.23 -6.32
C ILE A 124 -13.03 -2.12 -6.17
N LEU A 125 -12.46 -2.60 -7.28
CA LEU A 125 -11.27 -3.47 -7.24
C LEU A 125 -10.06 -2.74 -6.63
N GLN A 126 -9.82 -1.49 -6.99
CA GLN A 126 -8.75 -0.69 -6.39
C GLN A 126 -8.95 -0.51 -4.89
N ASN A 127 -10.16 -0.21 -4.44
CA ASN A 127 -10.47 -0.08 -3.01
C ASN A 127 -10.32 -1.41 -2.26
N CYS A 128 -10.73 -2.53 -2.86
CA CYS A 128 -10.53 -3.86 -2.28
C CYS A 128 -9.03 -4.19 -2.11
N MET A 129 -8.21 -3.83 -3.10
CA MET A 129 -6.75 -4.00 -3.05
C MET A 129 -6.12 -3.14 -1.95
N GLU A 130 -6.47 -1.87 -1.84
CA GLU A 130 -5.92 -1.02 -0.77
C GLU A 130 -6.38 -1.49 0.61
N ALA A 131 -7.66 -1.87 0.74
CA ALA A 131 -8.25 -2.35 1.97
C ALA A 131 -7.59 -3.65 2.46
N ILE A 132 -7.34 -4.63 1.59
CA ILE A 132 -6.78 -5.91 2.04
C ILE A 132 -5.37 -5.74 2.61
N PHE A 133 -4.52 -4.91 1.99
CA PHE A 133 -3.19 -4.59 2.53
C PHE A 133 -3.31 -3.95 3.92
N ARG A 134 -4.23 -3.00 4.09
CA ARG A 134 -4.45 -2.33 5.37
C ARG A 134 -4.98 -3.27 6.46
N ILE A 135 -5.99 -4.08 6.14
CA ILE A 135 -6.67 -4.99 7.06
C ILE A 135 -5.73 -6.12 7.52
N ARG A 136 -4.91 -6.63 6.60
CA ARG A 136 -3.99 -7.74 6.88
C ARG A 136 -2.68 -7.28 7.54
N GLY A 137 -2.48 -5.97 7.72
CA GLY A 137 -1.23 -5.43 8.27
C GLY A 137 -0.06 -5.65 7.32
N TRP A 138 -0.28 -5.54 6.00
CA TRP A 138 0.77 -5.60 5.00
C TRP A 138 1.13 -4.19 4.54
N TRP A 139 2.42 -3.97 4.32
CA TRP A 139 2.93 -2.76 3.72
C TRP A 139 2.31 -2.53 2.34
N SER A 140 1.70 -1.36 2.13
CA SER A 140 1.17 -1.03 0.81
C SER A 140 2.30 -0.93 -0.20
N VAL A 141 2.10 -1.54 -1.36
CA VAL A 141 3.01 -1.46 -2.50
C VAL A 141 2.37 -0.68 -3.65
N LYS A 142 3.22 -0.19 -4.57
CA LYS A 142 2.74 0.49 -5.78
C LYS A 142 1.85 -0.47 -6.60
N PRO A 143 0.83 0.03 -7.32
CA PRO A 143 -0.13 -0.80 -8.06
C PRO A 143 0.49 -1.91 -8.93
N LYS A 144 1.60 -1.61 -9.61
CA LYS A 144 2.33 -2.58 -10.45
C LYS A 144 2.87 -3.81 -9.71
N TYR A 145 3.03 -3.74 -8.39
CA TYR A 145 3.52 -4.85 -7.55
C TYR A 145 2.40 -5.50 -6.73
N GLN A 146 1.21 -4.89 -6.68
CA GLN A 146 0.14 -5.36 -5.80
C GLN A 146 -0.32 -6.77 -6.16
N LEU A 147 -0.43 -7.09 -7.46
CA LEU A 147 -0.84 -8.42 -7.90
C LEU A 147 0.16 -9.50 -7.50
N GLU A 148 1.45 -9.28 -7.76
CA GLU A 148 2.52 -10.21 -7.37
C GLU A 148 2.48 -10.50 -5.86
N GLU A 149 2.29 -9.45 -5.06
CA GLU A 149 2.22 -9.58 -3.61
C GLU A 149 0.97 -10.30 -3.12
N ILE A 150 -0.18 -10.11 -3.77
CA ILE A 150 -1.39 -10.89 -3.47
C ILE A 150 -1.20 -12.36 -3.85
N TYR A 151 -0.67 -12.66 -5.05
CA TYR A 151 -0.40 -14.04 -5.47
C TYR A 151 0.53 -14.78 -4.49
N ALA A 152 1.51 -14.07 -3.91
CA ALA A 152 2.44 -14.65 -2.96
C ALA A 152 1.85 -14.87 -1.55
N ARG A 153 0.81 -14.12 -1.15
CA ARG A 153 0.35 -14.06 0.25
C ARG A 153 -1.07 -14.53 0.49
N ASP A 154 -1.96 -14.41 -0.50
CA ASP A 154 -3.38 -14.73 -0.36
C ASP A 154 -3.93 -15.31 -1.66
N SER A 155 -3.84 -16.65 -1.77
CA SER A 155 -4.31 -17.39 -2.94
C SER A 155 -5.80 -17.20 -3.19
N ARG A 156 -6.61 -16.97 -2.15
CA ARG A 156 -8.05 -16.78 -2.31
C ARG A 156 -8.34 -15.40 -2.91
N MET A 157 -7.70 -14.35 -2.42
CA MET A 157 -7.80 -13.01 -3.01
C MET A 157 -7.31 -13.02 -4.46
N ALA A 158 -6.21 -13.72 -4.74
CA ALA A 158 -5.68 -13.89 -6.09
C ALA A 158 -6.71 -14.51 -7.05
N GLU A 159 -7.33 -15.64 -6.68
CA GLU A 159 -8.38 -16.28 -7.49
C GLU A 159 -9.56 -15.33 -7.77
N LEU A 160 -10.00 -14.59 -6.75
CA LEU A 160 -11.12 -13.65 -6.88
C LEU A 160 -10.77 -12.47 -7.80
N LEU A 161 -9.54 -11.96 -7.72
CA LEU A 161 -9.04 -10.93 -8.61
C LEU A 161 -8.95 -11.41 -10.05
N GLU A 162 -8.43 -12.62 -10.30
CA GLU A 162 -8.37 -13.20 -11.65
C GLU A 162 -9.75 -13.30 -12.29
N GLN A 163 -10.74 -13.77 -11.51
CA GLN A 163 -12.15 -13.81 -11.96
C GLN A 163 -12.64 -12.42 -12.33
N CYS A 164 -12.45 -11.43 -11.45
CA CYS A 164 -12.86 -10.06 -11.71
C CYS A 164 -12.13 -9.44 -12.91
N LEU A 165 -10.85 -9.71 -13.12
CA LEU A 165 -10.07 -9.11 -14.22
C LEU A 165 -10.40 -9.75 -15.58
N SER A 166 -10.83 -11.02 -15.61
CA SER A 166 -11.14 -11.74 -16.84
C SER A 166 -12.38 -11.20 -17.58
N SER A 167 -13.34 -10.64 -16.84
CA SER A 167 -14.64 -10.19 -17.33
C SER A 167 -14.93 -8.72 -17.01
N ILE A 168 -13.97 -8.03 -16.37
CA ILE A 168 -14.19 -6.79 -15.61
C ILE A 168 -15.38 -6.96 -14.64
N GLY A 169 -15.39 -8.10 -13.96
CA GLY A 169 -16.24 -8.46 -12.84
C GLY A 169 -17.73 -8.40 -13.17
N THR A 170 -18.36 -9.57 -13.31
CA THR A 170 -19.80 -9.65 -13.09
C THR A 170 -20.13 -9.10 -11.70
N GLN A 171 -21.36 -8.59 -11.53
CA GLN A 171 -21.82 -8.11 -10.22
C GLN A 171 -21.57 -9.13 -9.11
N ASN A 172 -21.78 -10.42 -9.36
CA ASN A 172 -21.54 -11.47 -8.37
C ASN A 172 -20.06 -11.64 -8.00
N GLU A 173 -19.14 -11.52 -8.98
CA GLU A 173 -17.69 -11.60 -8.73
C GLU A 173 -17.22 -10.40 -7.89
N LEU A 174 -17.68 -9.18 -8.24
CA LEU A 174 -17.39 -7.96 -7.48
C LEU A 174 -17.96 -8.03 -6.05
N GLU A 175 -19.19 -8.53 -5.89
CA GLU A 175 -19.76 -8.71 -4.55
C GLU A 175 -18.94 -9.70 -3.72
N THR A 176 -18.48 -10.78 -4.34
CA THR A 176 -17.71 -11.83 -3.67
C THR A 176 -16.37 -11.30 -3.16
N ILE A 177 -15.65 -10.53 -3.97
CA ILE A 177 -14.37 -9.94 -3.55
C ILE A 177 -14.56 -8.87 -2.47
N CYS A 178 -15.57 -8.00 -2.60
CA CYS A 178 -15.90 -7.03 -1.55
C CYS A 178 -16.21 -7.73 -0.22
N ARG A 179 -17.02 -8.79 -0.26
CA ARG A 179 -17.38 -9.56 0.92
C ARG A 179 -16.16 -10.21 1.56
N TYR A 180 -15.28 -10.81 0.76
CA TYR A 180 -14.03 -11.40 1.24
C TYR A 180 -13.16 -10.38 1.99
N VAL A 181 -13.07 -9.15 1.48
CA VAL A 181 -12.32 -8.05 2.11
C VAL A 181 -13.01 -7.53 3.37
N LEU A 182 -14.34 -7.41 3.37
CA LEU A 182 -15.10 -6.78 4.46
C LEU A 182 -15.41 -7.72 5.63
N GLU A 183 -15.58 -9.02 5.39
CA GLU A 183 -15.95 -10.01 6.43
C GLU A 183 -15.04 -9.97 7.67
N PRO A 184 -13.69 -9.91 7.54
CA PRO A 184 -12.78 -9.83 8.69
C PRO A 184 -13.00 -8.62 9.59
N ILE A 185 -13.63 -7.56 9.09
CA ILE A 185 -13.83 -6.29 9.81
C ILE A 185 -15.30 -6.00 10.12
N GLY A 186 -16.18 -6.99 9.97
CA GLY A 186 -17.60 -6.90 10.33
C GLY A 186 -18.58 -6.84 9.15
N GLY A 187 -18.09 -7.07 7.93
CA GLY A 187 -18.91 -7.12 6.71
C GLY A 187 -19.44 -5.75 6.28
N TRP A 188 -20.41 -5.76 5.37
CA TRP A 188 -21.11 -4.57 4.88
C TRP A 188 -21.64 -3.68 6.02
N MET A 189 -21.67 -2.37 5.78
CA MET A 189 -22.40 -1.45 6.64
C MET A 189 -23.90 -1.62 6.37
N LYS A 190 -24.61 -2.34 7.23
CA LYS A 190 -26.08 -2.34 7.17
C LYS A 190 -26.55 -0.96 7.61
N GLU A 191 -27.48 -0.36 6.88
CA GLU A 191 -28.12 0.90 7.28
C GLU A 191 -28.67 0.78 8.71
N SER A 192 -27.94 1.35 9.65
CA SER A 192 -28.50 1.92 10.86
C SER A 192 -27.89 3.29 11.03
N TRP A 193 -28.10 4.14 10.02
CA TRP A 193 -28.01 5.58 10.15
C TRP A 193 -29.11 6.01 11.14
N LYS A 194 -28.77 6.08 12.42
CA LYS A 194 -29.46 6.97 13.34
C LYS A 194 -28.58 8.20 13.49
N ALA A 195 -29.00 9.27 12.81
CA ALA A 195 -28.56 10.63 13.10
C ALA A 195 -28.81 10.98 14.57
#